data_AF-A0A8S9TVT1-F1
#
_entry.id   AF-A0A8S9TVT1-F1
#
_cell.length_a   1.000
_cell.length_b   1.000
_cell.length_c   1.000
_cell.angle_alpha   90.00
_cell.angle_beta   90.00
_cell.angle_gamma   90.00
#
_symmetry.space_group_name_H-M   'P 1'
#
loop_
_entity.id
_entity.type
_entity.pdbx_description
1 polymer ?
#
loop_
_entity_poly.entity_id
_entity_poly.type
_entity_poly.pdbx_seq_one_letter_code
_entity_poly.pdbx_strand_id
1 'polypeptide(L)'
;MVRWRHQRKEKLATIRDEIQRLENVLEQLLYKAQTTLHQLSPESTSAALYRVTIERAALHRDNLQLQDAITRHLEIGTKLKRETDQFRRELHQVSKVKATSSQLALDSEGWWVHFPNGEPPFFFHPIPEDEYLDKLKQREVEFTERHLFISFIDNMFGWSVDYVPPFQQASGTTIAHARFSKRLRCSLPEACQTLGRIDISQ
;
A
#
# COMPACT_ATOMS: atom_id res chain seq x y z
N MET A 1 14.55 -6.82 40.15
CA MET A 1 14.14 -6.00 38.98
C MET A 1 12.63 -5.74 38.92
N VAL A 2 11.75 -6.74 39.11
CA VAL A 2 10.28 -6.58 39.03
C VAL A 2 9.69 -5.70 40.15
N ARG A 3 10.13 -5.89 41.40
CA ARG A 3 9.68 -5.05 42.55
C ARG A 3 10.00 -3.56 42.37
N TRP A 4 11.18 -3.24 41.83
CA TRP A 4 11.58 -1.87 41.51
C TRP A 4 10.69 -1.23 40.42
N ARG A 5 10.30 -2.01 39.40
CA ARG A 5 9.37 -1.54 38.36
C ARG A 5 7.99 -1.23 38.93
N HIS A 6 7.47 -2.08 39.83
CA HIS A 6 6.20 -1.84 40.52
C HIS A 6 6.25 -0.59 41.40
N GLN A 7 7.27 -0.48 42.25
CA GLN A 7 7.44 0.68 43.12
C GLN A 7 7.60 1.99 42.32
N ARG A 8 8.32 1.94 41.18
CA ARG A 8 8.43 3.09 40.27
C ARG A 8 7.10 3.45 39.63
N LYS A 9 6.32 2.46 39.19
CA LYS A 9 4.99 2.67 38.60
C LYS A 9 4.03 3.29 39.60
N GLU A 10 4.04 2.82 40.84
CA GLU A 10 3.22 3.35 41.93
C GLU A 10 3.59 4.80 42.26
N LYS A 11 4.88 5.12 42.40
CA LYS A 11 5.36 6.49 42.58
C LYS A 11 4.96 7.42 41.42
N LEU A 12 5.01 6.94 40.19
CA LEU A 12 4.56 7.72 39.04
C LEU A 12 3.05 7.94 39.04
N ALA A 13 2.26 6.96 39.50
CA ALA A 13 0.82 7.12 39.66
C ALA A 13 0.51 8.19 40.72
N THR A 14 1.12 8.11 41.90
CA THR A 14 0.91 9.10 42.97
C THR A 14 1.29 10.51 42.55
N ILE A 15 2.35 10.68 41.75
CA ILE A 15 2.74 12.01 41.24
C ILE A 15 1.69 12.54 40.27
N ARG A 16 1.14 11.69 39.39
CA ARG A 16 0.09 12.11 38.45
C ARG A 16 -1.18 12.52 39.18
N ASP A 17 -1.59 11.75 40.18
CA ASP A 17 -2.78 12.05 40.97
C ASP A 17 -2.63 13.39 41.69
N GLU A 18 -1.45 13.67 42.25
CA GLU A 18 -1.18 14.95 42.90
C GLU A 18 -1.11 16.11 41.90
N ILE A 19 -0.54 15.92 40.71
CA ILE A 19 -0.57 16.94 39.65
C ILE A 19 -2.02 17.29 39.29
N GLN A 20 -2.86 16.28 39.06
CA GLN A 20 -4.26 16.49 38.72
C GLN A 20 -5.02 17.21 39.84
N ARG A 21 -4.72 16.88 41.10
CA ARG A 21 -5.28 17.60 42.25
C ARG A 21 -4.86 19.06 42.27
N LEU A 22 -3.57 19.35 42.07
CA LEU A 22 -3.05 20.72 42.07
C LEU A 22 -3.59 21.54 40.90
N GLU A 23 -3.76 20.94 39.73
CA GLU A 23 -4.41 21.56 38.57
C GLU A 23 -5.85 21.96 38.90
N ASN A 24 -6.64 21.07 39.51
CA ASN A 24 -8.00 21.39 39.94
C ASN A 24 -8.03 22.54 40.97
N VAL A 25 -7.09 22.57 41.92
CA VAL A 25 -6.99 23.66 42.90
C VAL A 25 -6.64 24.97 42.21
N LEU A 26 -5.71 24.95 41.24
CA LEU A 26 -5.33 26.12 40.48
C LEU A 26 -6.49 26.67 39.65
N GLU A 27 -7.28 25.80 38.99
CA GLU A 27 -8.47 26.21 38.25
C GLU A 27 -9.52 26.87 39.16
N GLN A 28 -9.75 26.32 40.36
CA GLN A 28 -10.65 26.93 41.35
C GLN A 28 -10.16 28.30 41.81
N LEU A 29 -8.84 28.47 42.01
CA LEU A 29 -8.27 29.76 42.40
C LEU A 29 -8.37 30.79 41.27
N LEU A 30 -8.17 30.38 40.01
CA LEU A 30 -8.35 31.25 38.86
C LEU A 30 -9.80 31.69 38.68
N TYR A 31 -10.75 30.79 38.87
CA TYR A 31 -12.17 31.13 38.83
C TYR A 31 -12.52 32.18 39.89
N LYS A 32 -12.06 31.97 41.14
CA LYS A 32 -12.24 32.96 42.21
C LYS A 32 -11.60 34.31 41.85
N ALA A 33 -10.37 34.30 41.33
CA ALA A 33 -9.68 35.50 40.88
C ALA A 33 -10.46 36.26 39.79
N GLN A 34 -11.06 35.55 38.83
CA GLN A 34 -11.91 36.15 37.80
C GLN A 34 -13.17 36.79 38.40
N THR A 35 -13.86 36.10 39.32
CA THR A 35 -15.04 36.66 39.98
C THR A 35 -14.73 37.89 40.81
N THR A 36 -13.59 37.91 41.50
CA THR A 36 -13.14 39.06 42.30
C THR A 36 -12.72 40.22 41.40
N LEU A 37 -12.09 39.94 40.25
CA LEU A 37 -11.72 40.97 39.28
C LEU A 37 -12.94 41.73 38.75
N HIS A 38 -14.07 41.04 38.48
CA HIS A 38 -15.30 41.68 38.02
C HIS A 38 -15.96 42.62 39.05
N GLN A 39 -15.64 42.46 40.34
CA GLN A 39 -16.19 43.28 41.43
C GLN A 39 -15.30 44.49 41.77
N LEU A 40 -14.08 44.54 41.24
CA LEU A 40 -13.10 45.58 41.54
C LEU A 40 -13.18 46.73 40.53
N SER A 41 -12.89 47.94 40.99
CA SER A 41 -12.70 49.08 40.10
C SER A 41 -11.51 48.81 39.15
N PRO A 42 -11.65 49.09 37.84
CA PRO A 42 -10.61 48.80 36.85
C PRO A 42 -9.30 49.58 37.08
N GLU A 43 -9.36 50.69 37.81
CA GLU A 43 -8.21 51.54 38.15
C GLU A 43 -7.49 51.09 39.43
N SER A 44 -8.03 50.11 40.14
CA SER A 44 -7.43 49.58 41.37
C SER A 44 -6.18 48.74 41.06
N THR A 45 -5.13 48.92 41.87
CA THR A 45 -3.92 48.09 41.83
C THR A 45 -4.22 46.60 42.06
N SER A 46 -5.24 46.28 42.86
CA SER A 46 -5.69 44.90 43.06
C SER A 46 -6.28 44.29 41.79
N ALA A 47 -7.04 45.05 40.99
CA ALA A 47 -7.58 44.59 39.72
C ALA A 47 -6.47 44.30 38.70
N ALA A 48 -5.44 45.14 38.65
CA ALA A 48 -4.27 44.92 37.81
C ALA A 48 -3.52 43.62 38.20
N LEU A 49 -3.35 43.34 39.49
CA LEU A 49 -2.70 42.10 39.97
C LEU A 49 -3.49 40.84 39.58
N TYR A 50 -4.80 40.85 39.75
CA TYR A 50 -5.65 39.73 39.34
C TYR A 50 -5.60 39.50 37.83
N ARG A 51 -5.64 40.58 37.03
CA ARG A 51 -5.54 40.50 35.57
C ARG A 51 -4.21 39.86 35.13
N VAL A 52 -3.08 40.33 35.66
CA VAL A 52 -1.76 39.76 35.38
C VAL A 52 -1.67 38.29 35.81
N THR A 53 -2.30 37.92 36.92
CA THR A 53 -2.29 36.53 37.41
C THR A 53 -3.05 35.60 36.46
N ILE A 54 -4.21 36.04 35.97
CA ILE A 54 -5.03 35.29 35.00
C ILE A 54 -4.29 35.19 33.66
N GLU A 55 -3.74 36.29 33.15
CA GLU A 55 -2.97 36.31 31.91
C GLU A 55 -1.74 35.40 32.00
N ARG A 56 -1.01 35.43 33.12
CA ARG A 56 0.15 34.56 33.34
C ARG A 56 -0.25 33.08 33.32
N ALA A 57 -1.39 32.72 33.90
CA ALA A 57 -1.87 31.35 33.87
C ALA A 57 -2.29 30.91 32.46
N ALA A 58 -2.94 31.79 31.70
CA ALA A 58 -3.27 31.54 30.30
C ALA A 58 -2.01 31.32 29.45
N LEU A 59 -1.03 32.23 29.54
CA LEU A 59 0.25 32.11 28.83
C LEU A 59 1.02 30.85 29.22
N HIS A 60 0.96 30.43 30.48
CA HIS A 60 1.59 29.19 30.92
C HIS A 60 0.94 27.96 30.26
N ARG A 61 -0.40 27.93 30.15
CA ARG A 61 -1.13 26.86 29.47
C ARG A 61 -0.78 26.82 27.98
N ASP A 62 -0.71 27.97 27.32
CA ASP A 62 -0.32 28.07 25.91
C ASP A 62 1.13 27.61 25.70
N ASN A 63 2.05 27.97 26.61
CA ASN A 63 3.44 27.53 26.55
C ASN A 63 3.54 26.00 26.65
N LEU A 64 2.80 25.37 27.56
CA LEU A 64 2.75 23.91 27.68
C LEU A 64 2.21 23.25 26.41
N GLN A 65 1.15 23.81 25.81
CA GLN A 65 0.60 23.29 24.55
C GLN A 65 1.62 23.40 23.40
N LEU A 66 2.35 24.51 23.33
CA LEU A 66 3.41 24.70 22.33
C LEU A 66 4.56 23.72 22.53
N GLN A 67 4.99 23.50 23.77
CA GLN A 67 6.05 22.52 24.08
C GLN A 67 5.64 21.10 23.67
N ASP A 68 4.39 20.72 23.95
CA ASP A 68 3.87 19.42 23.54
C ASP A 68 3.78 19.31 22.01
N ALA A 69 3.29 20.35 21.32
CA ALA A 69 3.28 20.40 19.85
C ALA A 69 4.69 20.27 19.25
N ILE A 70 5.68 20.98 19.79
CA ILE A 70 7.09 20.87 19.36
C ILE A 70 7.60 19.44 19.54
N THR A 71 7.31 18.82 20.69
CA THR A 71 7.73 17.45 20.98
C THR A 71 7.14 16.47 19.97
N ARG A 72 5.83 16.57 19.68
CA ARG A 72 5.17 15.75 18.66
C ARG A 72 5.77 15.94 17.27
N HIS A 73 6.07 17.19 16.88
CA HIS A 73 6.70 17.48 15.59
C HIS A 73 8.10 16.89 15.49
N LEU A 74 8.90 16.96 16.55
CA LEU A 74 10.22 16.33 16.60
C LEU A 74 10.10 14.80 16.45
N GLU A 75 9.15 14.16 17.14
CA GLU A 75 8.91 12.73 17.00
C GLU A 75 8.56 12.34 15.55
N ILE A 76 7.65 13.07 14.91
CA ILE A 76 7.31 12.87 13.50
C ILE A 76 8.53 13.03 12.61
N GLY A 77 9.33 14.08 12.82
CA GLY A 77 10.57 14.32 12.08
C GLY A 77 11.56 13.15 12.22
N THR A 78 11.70 12.59 13.42
CA THR A 78 12.58 11.42 13.62
C THR A 78 12.05 10.16 12.93
N LYS A 79 10.73 9.91 12.95
CA LYS A 79 10.12 8.79 12.24
C LYS A 79 10.30 8.93 10.74
N LEU A 80 9.99 10.11 10.19
CA LEU A 80 10.15 10.39 8.76
C LEU A 80 11.60 10.20 8.30
N LYS A 81 12.57 10.66 9.09
CA LYS A 81 13.99 10.45 8.80
C LYS A 81 14.35 8.95 8.76
N ARG A 82 13.86 8.15 9.71
CA ARG A 82 14.08 6.70 9.73
C ARG A 82 13.50 6.01 8.49
N GLU A 83 12.26 6.34 8.13
CA GLU A 83 11.60 5.80 6.93
C GLU A 83 12.37 6.22 5.66
N THR A 84 12.79 7.47 5.57
CA THR A 84 13.59 7.98 4.43
C THR A 84 14.92 7.23 4.30
N ASP A 85 15.62 7.00 5.42
CA ASP A 85 16.86 6.24 5.43
C ASP A 85 16.64 4.76 5.09
N GLN A 86 15.52 4.17 5.51
CA GLN A 86 15.14 2.81 5.14
C GLN A 86 14.86 2.69 3.64
N PHE A 87 14.02 3.57 3.10
CA PHE A 87 13.71 3.62 1.67
C PHE A 87 14.98 3.79 0.81
N ARG A 88 15.90 4.65 1.26
CA ARG A 88 17.21 4.82 0.60
C ARG A 88 18.04 3.53 0.61
N ARG A 89 18.05 2.79 1.72
CA ARG A 89 18.74 1.49 1.80
C ARG A 89 18.11 0.46 0.85
N GLU A 90 16.79 0.41 0.77
CA GLU A 90 16.06 -0.47 -0.14
C GLU A 90 16.37 -0.14 -1.60
N LEU A 91 16.39 1.14 -1.99
CA LEU A 91 16.81 1.56 -3.33
C LEU A 91 18.25 1.14 -3.68
N HIS A 92 19.18 1.26 -2.72
CA HIS A 92 20.55 0.80 -2.90
C HIS A 92 20.64 -0.73 -3.04
N GLN A 93 19.79 -1.49 -2.33
CA GLN A 93 19.69 -2.94 -2.51
C GLN A 93 19.11 -3.32 -3.88
N VAL A 94 18.06 -2.63 -4.35
CA VAL A 94 17.49 -2.84 -5.69
C VAL A 94 18.51 -2.55 -6.79
N SER A 95 19.33 -1.51 -6.64
CA SER A 95 20.44 -1.24 -7.57
C SER A 95 21.51 -2.34 -7.58
N LYS A 96 21.78 -2.94 -6.42
CA LYS A 96 22.70 -4.09 -6.31
C LYS A 96 22.11 -5.37 -6.92
N VAL A 97 20.80 -5.57 -6.81
CA VAL A 97 20.07 -6.68 -7.45
C VAL A 97 20.02 -6.51 -8.98
N LYS A 98 19.92 -5.27 -9.50
CA LYS A 98 20.09 -4.98 -10.93
C LYS A 98 21.47 -5.39 -11.45
N ALA A 99 22.54 -5.14 -10.68
CA ALA A 99 23.88 -5.57 -11.04
C ALA A 99 24.03 -7.12 -11.07
N THR A 100 23.34 -7.85 -10.19
CA THR A 100 23.32 -9.32 -10.22
C THR A 100 22.39 -9.90 -11.30
N SER A 101 21.32 -9.19 -11.68
CA SER A 101 20.46 -9.57 -12.81
C SER A 101 21.20 -9.51 -14.14
N SER A 102 22.08 -8.53 -14.34
CA SER A 102 22.98 -8.49 -15.49
C SER A 102 23.98 -9.65 -15.54
N GLN A 103 24.32 -10.26 -14.39
CA GLN A 103 25.17 -11.45 -14.30
C GLN A 103 24.38 -12.75 -14.54
N LEU A 104 23.14 -12.87 -14.06
CA LEU A 104 22.28 -14.03 -14.31
C LEU A 104 21.80 -14.11 -15.78
N ALA A 105 21.75 -12.97 -16.47
CA ALA A 105 21.47 -12.90 -17.91
C ALA A 105 22.60 -13.48 -18.79
N LEU A 106 23.82 -13.71 -18.24
CA LEU A 106 24.92 -14.34 -18.97
C LEU A 106 24.76 -15.87 -19.06
N ASP A 107 24.03 -16.47 -18.11
CA ASP A 107 23.87 -17.93 -17.97
C ASP A 107 22.56 -18.46 -18.57
N SER A 108 21.77 -17.61 -19.24
CA SER A 108 20.46 -17.97 -19.83
C SER A 108 20.38 -17.67 -21.33
N GLU A 109 19.70 -18.54 -22.09
CA GLU A 109 19.40 -18.33 -23.51
C GLU A 109 18.43 -17.15 -23.67
N GLY A 110 18.95 -15.95 -23.92
CA GLY A 110 18.14 -14.75 -24.09
C GLY A 110 18.96 -13.59 -24.66
N TRP A 111 18.31 -12.46 -24.92
CA TRP A 111 18.99 -11.27 -25.42
C TRP A 111 18.41 -9.99 -24.81
N TRP A 112 19.24 -8.95 -24.75
CA TRP A 112 18.81 -7.61 -24.34
C TRP A 112 18.10 -6.90 -25.50
N VAL A 113 16.88 -6.43 -25.25
CA VAL A 113 16.11 -5.62 -26.18
C VAL A 113 16.35 -4.15 -25.85
N HIS A 114 16.95 -3.42 -26.79
CA HIS A 114 17.19 -1.99 -26.70
C HIS A 114 16.16 -1.22 -27.51
N PHE A 115 15.54 -0.21 -26.91
CA PHE A 115 14.60 0.65 -27.60
C PHE A 115 15.30 1.90 -28.17
N PRO A 116 14.95 2.32 -29.41
CA PRO A 116 15.57 3.48 -30.05
C PRO A 116 15.16 4.82 -29.42
N ASN A 117 14.11 4.84 -28.59
CA ASN A 117 13.56 6.03 -27.93
C ASN A 117 14.17 6.30 -26.55
N GLY A 118 15.23 5.58 -26.15
CA GLY A 118 15.88 5.75 -24.86
C GLY A 118 15.14 5.15 -23.67
N GLU A 119 14.10 4.34 -23.91
CA GLU A 119 13.46 3.56 -22.85
C GLU A 119 14.43 2.55 -22.22
N PRO A 120 14.21 2.18 -20.94
CA PRO A 120 15.04 1.20 -20.26
C PRO A 120 15.06 -0.14 -21.02
N PRO A 121 16.25 -0.70 -21.32
CA PRO A 121 16.32 -2.00 -21.96
C PRO A 121 15.85 -3.09 -21.00
N PHE A 122 15.28 -4.16 -21.56
CA PHE A 122 14.88 -5.35 -20.80
C PHE A 122 15.47 -6.61 -21.43
N PHE A 123 15.68 -7.64 -20.60
CA PHE A 123 16.17 -8.94 -21.05
C PHE A 123 14.99 -9.81 -21.48
N PHE A 124 15.00 -10.26 -22.72
CA PHE A 124 13.98 -11.16 -23.27
C PHE A 124 14.48 -12.60 -23.21
N HIS A 125 13.69 -13.46 -22.59
CA HIS A 125 13.88 -14.91 -22.60
C HIS A 125 12.79 -15.54 -23.48
N PRO A 126 13.16 -16.25 -24.56
CA PRO A 126 12.19 -16.97 -25.38
C PRO A 126 11.50 -18.03 -24.54
N ILE A 127 10.17 -18.07 -24.57
CA ILE A 127 9.42 -19.14 -23.93
C ILE A 127 9.59 -20.40 -24.82
N PRO A 128 10.14 -21.51 -24.29
CA PRO A 128 10.26 -22.75 -25.06
C PRO A 128 8.86 -23.31 -25.37
N GLU A 129 8.73 -23.95 -26.54
CA GLU A 129 7.46 -24.50 -27.02
C GLU A 129 6.83 -25.45 -26.00
N ASP A 130 7.65 -26.27 -25.34
CA ASP A 130 7.22 -27.22 -24.33
C ASP A 130 6.58 -26.52 -23.11
N GLU A 131 7.18 -25.43 -22.62
CA GLU A 131 6.63 -24.67 -21.48
C GLU A 131 5.31 -24.00 -21.87
N TYR A 132 5.21 -23.46 -23.08
CA TYR A 132 3.96 -22.88 -23.58
C TYR A 132 2.85 -23.93 -23.67
N LEU A 133 3.15 -25.09 -24.27
CA LEU A 133 2.20 -26.19 -24.41
C LEU A 133 1.76 -26.74 -23.05
N ASP A 134 2.67 -26.84 -22.08
CA ASP A 134 2.35 -27.31 -20.74
C ASP A 134 1.47 -26.33 -19.96
N LYS A 135 1.70 -25.02 -20.08
CA LYS A 135 0.81 -24.00 -19.50
C LYS A 135 -0.58 -24.04 -20.14
N LEU A 136 -0.65 -24.31 -21.43
CA LEU A 136 -1.91 -24.41 -22.16
C LEU A 136 -2.69 -25.65 -21.71
N LYS A 137 -2.02 -26.81 -21.61
CA LYS A 137 -2.59 -28.05 -21.07
C LYS A 137 -3.03 -27.90 -19.62
N GLN A 138 -2.26 -27.20 -18.78
CA GLN A 138 -2.62 -26.98 -17.38
C GLN A 138 -3.92 -26.20 -17.24
N ARG A 139 -4.10 -25.11 -18.00
CA ARG A 139 -5.38 -24.39 -18.02
C ARG A 139 -6.53 -25.26 -18.52
N GLU A 140 -6.26 -26.11 -19.50
CA GLU A 140 -7.26 -27.02 -20.07
C GLU A 140 -7.70 -28.07 -19.05
N VAL A 141 -6.78 -28.62 -18.25
CA VAL A 141 -7.09 -29.53 -17.13
C VAL A 141 -7.87 -28.81 -16.04
N GLU A 142 -7.42 -27.64 -15.57
CA GLU A 142 -8.12 -26.83 -14.55
C GLU A 142 -9.55 -26.44 -15.00
N PHE A 143 -9.76 -26.31 -16.31
CA PHE A 143 -11.06 -26.01 -16.89
C PHE A 143 -11.94 -27.25 -17.07
N THR A 144 -11.37 -28.36 -17.55
CA THR A 144 -12.07 -29.64 -17.73
C THR A 144 -12.49 -30.24 -16.39
N GLU A 145 -11.68 -30.10 -15.33
CA GLU A 145 -12.01 -30.51 -13.96
C GLU A 145 -13.22 -29.74 -13.41
N ARG A 146 -13.46 -28.50 -13.86
CA ARG A 146 -14.62 -27.70 -13.47
C ARG A 146 -15.87 -28.02 -14.30
N HIS A 147 -15.71 -28.56 -15.52
CA HIS A 147 -16.79 -28.71 -16.50
C HIS A 147 -16.75 -30.09 -17.18
N LEU A 148 -17.60 -30.99 -16.67
CA LEU A 148 -17.60 -32.43 -16.98
C LEU A 148 -18.05 -32.84 -18.40
N PHE A 149 -18.36 -31.90 -19.30
CA PHE A 149 -18.93 -32.24 -20.62
C PHE A 149 -18.34 -31.36 -21.74
N ILE A 150 -17.20 -31.79 -22.28
CA ILE A 150 -16.66 -31.26 -23.53
C ILE A 150 -17.18 -32.15 -24.67
N SER A 151 -17.91 -31.57 -25.62
CA SER A 151 -18.27 -32.25 -26.86
C SER A 151 -17.34 -31.75 -27.96
N PHE A 152 -16.50 -32.64 -28.48
CA PHE A 152 -15.70 -32.34 -29.67
C PHE A 152 -16.65 -32.19 -30.86
N ILE A 153 -16.76 -30.99 -31.41
CA ILE A 153 -17.46 -30.75 -32.67
C ILE A 153 -16.38 -30.81 -33.74
N ASP A 154 -16.44 -31.82 -34.58
CA ASP A 154 -15.44 -32.08 -35.62
C ASP A 154 -15.13 -30.84 -36.49
N ASN A 155 -14.02 -30.90 -37.22
CA ASN A 155 -13.41 -29.81 -37.98
C ASN A 155 -14.42 -28.96 -38.77
N MET A 156 -14.65 -27.71 -38.32
CA MET A 156 -15.47 -26.73 -39.03
C MET A 156 -14.56 -25.74 -39.76
N PHE A 157 -14.66 -25.65 -41.08
CA PHE A 157 -13.92 -24.70 -41.92
C PHE A 157 -12.38 -24.73 -41.74
N GLY A 158 -11.81 -25.90 -41.42
CA GLY A 158 -10.38 -26.06 -41.18
C GLY A 158 -9.93 -25.64 -39.78
N TRP A 159 -10.88 -25.43 -38.85
CA TRP A 159 -10.66 -25.17 -37.44
C TRP A 159 -11.13 -26.37 -36.61
N SER A 160 -10.31 -26.79 -35.65
CA SER A 160 -10.73 -27.72 -34.61
C SER A 160 -11.58 -26.97 -33.59
N VAL A 161 -12.81 -27.46 -33.35
CA VAL A 161 -13.78 -26.79 -32.48
C VAL A 161 -14.12 -27.64 -31.26
N ASP A 162 -13.71 -27.19 -30.09
CA ASP A 162 -14.10 -27.82 -28.84
C ASP A 162 -15.23 -26.99 -28.22
N TYR A 163 -16.39 -27.60 -28.02
CA TYR A 163 -17.56 -26.92 -27.49
C TYR A 163 -18.00 -27.50 -26.15
N VAL A 164 -18.27 -26.59 -25.21
CA VAL A 164 -18.86 -26.90 -23.91
C VAL A 164 -20.26 -26.30 -23.88
N PRO A 165 -21.31 -27.13 -23.73
CA PRO A 165 -22.69 -26.65 -23.61
C PRO A 165 -22.86 -25.62 -22.50
N PRO A 166 -23.84 -24.70 -22.61
CA PRO A 166 -24.03 -23.64 -21.64
C PRO A 166 -24.29 -24.23 -20.24
N PHE A 167 -23.56 -23.77 -19.24
CA PHE A 167 -23.75 -24.16 -17.84
C PHE A 167 -23.86 -22.93 -16.95
N GLN A 168 -24.48 -23.08 -15.78
CA GLN A 168 -24.55 -22.01 -14.79
C GLN A 168 -23.35 -22.07 -13.85
N GLN A 169 -22.65 -20.95 -13.73
CA GLN A 169 -21.61 -20.76 -12.74
C GLN A 169 -22.25 -20.53 -11.35
N ALA A 170 -21.51 -20.82 -10.28
CA ALA A 170 -21.94 -20.57 -8.90
C ALA A 170 -22.32 -19.10 -8.60
N SER A 171 -21.88 -18.15 -9.44
CA SER A 171 -22.26 -16.74 -9.42
C SER A 171 -23.64 -16.44 -10.04
N GLY A 172 -24.36 -17.44 -10.55
CA GLY A 172 -25.65 -17.29 -11.23
C GLY A 172 -25.57 -16.87 -12.70
N THR A 173 -24.37 -16.75 -13.27
CA THR A 173 -24.16 -16.40 -14.68
C THR A 173 -24.12 -17.66 -15.55
N THR A 174 -24.89 -17.68 -16.64
CA THR A 174 -24.83 -18.76 -17.64
C THR A 174 -23.67 -18.50 -18.60
N ILE A 175 -22.76 -19.46 -18.72
CA ILE A 175 -21.58 -19.37 -19.58
C ILE A 175 -21.62 -20.53 -20.58
N ALA A 176 -21.39 -20.23 -21.86
CA ALA A 176 -21.08 -21.20 -22.89
C ALA A 176 -19.64 -20.97 -23.36
N HIS A 177 -18.91 -22.04 -23.65
CA HIS A 177 -17.52 -21.94 -24.09
C HIS A 177 -17.30 -22.68 -25.39
N ALA A 178 -16.62 -22.03 -26.33
CA ALA A 178 -16.19 -22.62 -27.59
C ALA A 178 -14.72 -22.25 -27.81
N ARG A 179 -13.88 -23.25 -28.10
CA ARG A 179 -12.48 -23.09 -28.48
C ARG A 179 -12.35 -23.41 -29.96
N PHE A 180 -11.74 -22.48 -30.70
CA PHE A 180 -11.42 -22.65 -32.12
C PHE A 180 -9.91 -22.66 -32.28
N SER A 181 -9.35 -23.76 -32.78
CA SER A 181 -7.90 -23.92 -32.94
C SER A 181 -7.54 -24.19 -34.41
N LYS A 182 -6.54 -23.49 -34.94
CA LYS A 182 -6.00 -23.72 -36.29
C LYS A 182 -4.50 -23.55 -36.30
N ARG A 183 -3.79 -24.54 -36.84
CA ARG A 183 -2.33 -24.52 -36.95
C ARG A 183 -1.91 -23.91 -38.29
N LEU A 184 -1.19 -22.80 -38.24
CA LEU A 184 -0.60 -22.15 -39.41
C LEU A 184 0.89 -22.48 -39.49
N ARG A 185 1.39 -22.79 -40.69
CA ARG A 185 2.82 -23.07 -40.96
C ARG A 185 3.44 -21.90 -41.74
N CYS A 186 3.33 -20.70 -41.20
CA CYS A 186 3.87 -19.47 -41.79
C CYS A 186 4.48 -18.57 -40.72
N SER A 187 5.14 -17.49 -41.14
CA SER A 187 5.71 -16.51 -40.21
C SER A 187 4.61 -15.73 -39.47
N LEU A 188 4.91 -15.21 -38.28
CA LEU A 188 3.92 -14.49 -37.46
C LEU A 188 3.24 -13.31 -38.21
N PRO A 189 3.95 -12.47 -38.99
CA PRO A 189 3.31 -11.40 -39.76
C PRO A 189 2.34 -11.93 -40.82
N GLU A 190 2.69 -13.02 -41.51
CA GLU A 190 1.83 -13.68 -42.50
C GLU A 190 0.63 -14.35 -41.84
N ALA A 191 0.82 -14.93 -40.65
CA ALA A 191 -0.25 -15.51 -39.85
C ALA A 191 -1.28 -14.44 -39.45
N CYS A 192 -0.82 -13.28 -38.95
CA CYS A 192 -1.69 -12.16 -38.60
C CYS A 192 -2.47 -11.62 -39.81
N GLN A 193 -1.82 -11.50 -40.97
CA GLN A 193 -2.51 -11.09 -42.21
C GLN A 193 -3.53 -12.14 -42.67
N THR A 194 -3.20 -13.44 -42.55
CA THR A 194 -4.09 -14.53 -42.93
C THR A 194 -5.32 -14.59 -42.03
N LEU A 195 -5.14 -14.46 -40.71
CA LEU A 195 -6.23 -14.40 -39.74
C LEU A 195 -7.12 -13.17 -39.97
N GLY A 196 -6.53 -11.99 -40.20
CA GLY A 196 -7.29 -10.77 -40.48
C GLY A 196 -8.09 -10.79 -41.79
N ARG A 197 -7.67 -11.60 -42.79
CA ARG A 197 -8.45 -11.81 -44.03
C ARG A 197 -9.63 -12.76 -43.84
N ILE A 198 -9.54 -13.70 -42.90
CA ILE A 198 -10.61 -14.68 -42.62
C ILE A 198 -11.81 -14.01 -41.92
N ASP A 199 -11.57 -12.96 -41.14
CA ASP A 199 -12.64 -12.19 -40.46
C ASP A 199 -13.48 -11.31 -41.42
N ILE A 200 -13.01 -11.05 -42.65
CA ILE A 200 -13.65 -10.12 -43.59
C ILE A 200 -14.53 -10.86 -44.63
N SER A 201 -14.48 -12.19 -44.68
CA SER A 201 -15.21 -13.00 -45.68
C SER A 201 -16.48 -13.68 -45.13
N GLN A 202 -17.21 -13.04 -44.21
CA GLN A 202 -18.60 -13.40 -43.87
C GLN A 202 -19.58 -12.34 -44.37
#